data_AF-A0A2N0V306-F1
#
_entry.id   AF-A0A2N0V306-F1
#
_cell.length_a   1.000
_cell.length_b   1.000
_cell.length_c   1.000
_cell.angle_alpha   90.00
_cell.angle_beta   90.00
_cell.angle_gamma   90.00
#
_symmetry.space_group_name_H-M   'P 1'
#
loop_
_entity.id
_entity.type
_entity.pdbx_description
1 polymer ?
#
loop_
_entity_poly.entity_id
_entity_poly.type
_entity_poly.pdbx_seq_one_letter_code
_entity_poly.pdbx_strand_id
1 'polypeptide(L)'
;MMNTPVNIQPLFDQVRQVIDHAHQQLRHTVNDLMVQSYWHIGRLIIDDEQGGAHRAEYGKQTLKQLSEKLSAEYGKGFSPQNLWNFRQFYLEFPILSTAWRE
;
A
#
# COMPACT_ATOMS: atom_id res chain seq x y z
N MET A 1 -9.88 -21.36 -54.90
CA MET A 1 -10.31 -21.12 -53.50
C MET A 1 -9.42 -20.02 -52.94
N MET A 2 -9.93 -18.80 -52.74
CA MET A 2 -9.15 -17.69 -52.19
C MET A 2 -9.25 -17.74 -50.67
N ASN A 3 -8.12 -17.98 -50.00
CA ASN A 3 -8.01 -17.90 -48.55
C ASN A 3 -7.90 -16.43 -48.16
N THR A 4 -9.02 -15.82 -47.76
CA THR A 4 -9.01 -14.44 -47.25
C THR A 4 -8.22 -14.40 -45.94
N PRO A 5 -7.23 -13.51 -45.77
CA PRO A 5 -6.50 -13.42 -44.51
C PRO A 5 -7.48 -13.03 -43.39
N VAL A 6 -7.48 -13.83 -42.32
CA VAL A 6 -8.28 -13.56 -41.12
C VAL A 6 -7.75 -12.26 -40.50
N ASN A 7 -8.58 -11.23 -40.47
CA ASN A 7 -8.26 -9.99 -39.77
C ASN A 7 -8.52 -10.18 -38.27
N ILE A 8 -7.44 -10.38 -37.51
CA ILE A 8 -7.51 -10.59 -36.05
C ILE A 8 -7.58 -9.29 -35.25
N GLN A 9 -7.39 -8.13 -35.88
CA GLN A 9 -7.27 -6.84 -35.18
C GLN A 9 -8.47 -6.53 -34.28
N PRO A 10 -9.74 -6.71 -34.72
CA PRO A 10 -10.89 -6.43 -33.87
C PRO A 10 -10.97 -7.35 -32.63
N LEU A 11 -10.58 -8.61 -32.78
CA LEU A 11 -10.54 -9.57 -31.68
C LEU A 11 -9.40 -9.23 -30.70
N PHE A 12 -8.23 -8.89 -31.24
CA PHE A 12 -7.09 -8.43 -30.44
C PHE A 12 -7.44 -7.21 -29.60
N ASP A 13 -8.09 -6.20 -30.19
CA ASP A 13 -8.48 -4.98 -29.49
C ASP A 13 -9.50 -5.26 -28.37
N GLN A 14 -10.46 -6.15 -28.61
CA GLN A 14 -11.41 -6.57 -27.57
C GLN A 14 -10.72 -7.30 -26.41
N VAL A 15 -9.83 -8.25 -26.71
CA VAL A 15 -9.07 -8.98 -25.67
C VAL A 15 -8.18 -8.01 -24.89
N ARG A 16 -7.51 -7.09 -25.59
CA ARG A 16 -6.68 -6.06 -24.98
C ARG A 16 -7.49 -5.18 -24.02
N GLN A 17 -8.68 -4.73 -24.41
CA GLN A 17 -9.55 -3.92 -23.56
C GLN A 17 -9.93 -4.64 -22.26
N VAL A 18 -10.22 -5.95 -22.33
CA VAL A 18 -10.52 -6.77 -21.13
C VAL A 18 -9.31 -6.81 -20.18
N ILE A 19 -8.10 -7.02 -20.73
CA ILE A 19 -6.87 -7.06 -19.94
C ILE A 19 -6.57 -5.69 -19.31
N ASP A 20 -6.66 -4.63 -20.10
CA ASP A 20 -6.38 -3.27 -19.65
C ASP A 20 -7.33 -2.85 -18.53
N HIS A 21 -8.61 -3.20 -18.66
CA HIS A 21 -9.62 -2.97 -17.62
C HIS A 21 -9.34 -3.78 -16.35
N ALA A 22 -9.02 -5.06 -16.46
CA ALA A 22 -8.67 -5.89 -15.31
C ALA A 22 -7.43 -5.36 -14.56
N HIS A 23 -6.38 -4.95 -15.29
CA HIS A 23 -5.21 -4.32 -14.69
C HIS A 23 -5.53 -2.99 -14.02
N GLN A 24 -6.40 -2.17 -14.61
CA GLN A 24 -6.83 -0.93 -13.99
C GLN A 24 -7.55 -1.19 -12.67
N GLN A 25 -8.52 -2.10 -12.65
CA GLN A 25 -9.23 -2.46 -11.43
C GLN A 25 -8.29 -3.01 -10.36
N LEU A 26 -7.37 -3.91 -10.73
CA LEU A 26 -6.38 -4.45 -9.81
C LEU A 26 -5.51 -3.35 -9.20
N ARG A 27 -5.03 -2.39 -10.00
CA ARG A 27 -4.24 -1.25 -9.50
C ARG A 27 -5.03 -0.43 -8.48
N HIS A 28 -6.31 -0.15 -8.74
CA HIS A 28 -7.16 0.59 -7.80
C HIS A 28 -7.33 -0.19 -6.49
N THR A 29 -7.73 -1.46 -6.57
CA THR A 29 -7.93 -2.30 -5.38
C THR A 29 -6.65 -2.44 -4.56
N VAL A 30 -5.50 -2.67 -5.21
CA VAL A 30 -4.21 -2.75 -4.52
C VAL A 30 -3.89 -1.43 -3.86
N ASN A 31 -4.02 -0.29 -4.57
CA ASN A 31 -3.75 1.02 -3.99
C ASN A 31 -4.61 1.26 -2.74
N ASP A 32 -5.89 0.91 -2.80
CA ASP A 32 -6.81 1.14 -1.68
C ASP A 32 -6.44 0.29 -0.45
N LEU A 33 -6.10 -0.97 -0.68
CA LEU A 33 -5.64 -1.88 0.38
C LEU A 33 -4.31 -1.42 0.98
N MET A 34 -3.40 -0.88 0.16
CA MET A 34 -2.12 -0.37 0.65
C MET A 34 -2.31 0.84 1.56
N VAL A 35 -3.17 1.81 1.16
CA VAL A 35 -3.49 2.98 2.00
C VAL A 35 -4.08 2.55 3.35
N GLN A 36 -5.05 1.62 3.33
CA GLN A 36 -5.64 1.07 4.56
C GLN A 36 -4.59 0.39 5.43
N SER A 37 -3.72 -0.42 4.84
CA SER A 37 -2.67 -1.15 5.55
C SER A 37 -1.68 -0.20 6.22
N TYR A 38 -1.22 0.84 5.51
CA TYR A 38 -0.30 1.83 6.06
C TYR A 38 -0.92 2.61 7.22
N TRP A 39 -2.20 2.96 7.12
CA TRP A 39 -2.94 3.58 8.21
C TRP A 39 -2.99 2.68 9.45
N HIS A 40 -3.33 1.41 9.27
CA HIS A 40 -3.41 0.44 10.36
C HIS A 40 -2.05 0.20 11.01
N ILE A 41 -0.97 0.14 10.24
CA ILE A 41 0.40 0.04 10.76
C ILE A 41 0.72 1.28 11.61
N GLY A 42 0.38 2.47 11.13
CA GLY A 42 0.55 3.72 11.88
C GLY A 42 -0.16 3.71 13.23
N ARG A 43 -1.41 3.22 13.25
CA ARG A 43 -2.18 3.03 14.48
C ARG A 43 -1.46 2.10 15.46
N LEU A 44 -1.02 0.92 15.00
CA LEU A 44 -0.34 -0.06 15.83
C LEU A 44 0.94 0.52 16.46
N ILE A 45 1.70 1.31 15.70
CA ILE A 45 2.90 2.00 16.21
C ILE A 45 2.54 2.98 17.33
N ILE A 46 1.48 3.78 17.16
CA ILE A 46 1.06 4.76 18.18
C ILE A 46 0.50 4.07 19.42
N ASP A 47 -0.32 3.03 19.25
CA ASP A 47 -0.90 2.26 20.36
C ASP A 47 0.23 1.62 21.21
N ASP A 48 1.29 1.10 20.58
CA ASP A 48 2.49 0.58 21.25
C ASP A 48 3.28 1.68 21.98
N GLU A 49 3.51 2.82 21.34
CA GLU A 49 4.22 3.97 21.94
C GLU A 49 3.50 4.53 23.18
N GLN A 50 2.16 4.51 23.20
CA GLN A 50 1.36 4.98 24.34
C GLN A 50 1.36 3.99 25.51
N GLY A 51 1.44 2.68 25.22
CA GLY A 51 1.59 1.63 26.23
C GLY A 51 2.98 1.54 26.85
N GLY A 52 4.01 2.01 26.12
CA GLY A 52 5.40 2.05 26.56
C GLY A 52 5.86 3.44 26.97
N ALA A 53 5.56 3.85 28.22
CA ALA A 53 6.09 5.03 28.93
C ALA A 53 7.00 5.99 28.10
N HIS A 54 6.36 6.84 27.29
CA HIS A 54 6.90 8.00 26.56
C HIS A 54 8.42 8.20 26.63
N ARG A 55 9.15 7.74 25.62
CA ARG A 55 10.45 8.34 25.25
C ARG A 55 10.58 8.46 23.74
N ALA A 56 10.92 9.65 23.27
CA ALA A 56 11.27 9.89 21.86
C ALA A 56 12.45 9.00 21.38
N GLU A 57 13.29 8.52 22.31
CA GLU A 57 14.32 7.51 22.01
C GLU A 57 13.75 6.10 21.80
N TYR A 58 12.71 5.71 22.54
CA TYR A 58 12.06 4.40 22.40
C TYR A 58 11.48 4.25 20.99
N GLY A 59 10.72 5.25 20.53
CA GLY A 59 10.16 5.24 19.17
C GLY A 59 11.22 5.10 18.08
N LYS A 60 12.39 5.76 18.21
CA LYS A 60 13.47 5.65 17.22
C LYS A 60 14.09 4.24 17.17
N GLN A 61 14.30 3.60 18.32
CA GLN A 61 14.85 2.24 18.36
C GLN A 61 13.82 1.19 17.93
N THR A 62 12.55 1.34 18.33
CA THR A 62 11.45 0.44 17.95
C THR A 62 11.24 0.46 16.44
N LEU A 63 11.16 1.63 15.80
CA LEU A 63 11.01 1.74 14.35
C LEU A 63 12.18 1.12 13.58
N LYS A 64 13.41 1.24 14.10
CA LYS A 64 14.58 0.61 13.49
C LYS A 64 14.49 -0.92 13.54
N GLN A 65 14.21 -1.49 14.71
CA GLN A 65 14.09 -2.95 14.87
C GLN A 65 12.91 -3.51 14.07
N LEU A 66 11.78 -2.80 14.07
CA LEU A 66 10.60 -3.16 13.30
C LEU A 66 10.91 -3.16 11.80
N SER A 67 11.65 -2.16 11.31
CA SER A 67 12.09 -2.08 9.93
C SER A 67 12.98 -3.26 9.53
N GLU A 68 13.95 -3.63 10.35
CA GLU A 68 14.84 -4.75 10.09
C GLU A 68 14.07 -6.07 9.96
N LYS A 69 13.14 -6.34 10.88
CA LYS A 69 12.29 -7.55 10.84
C LYS A 69 11.36 -7.57 9.64
N LEU A 70 10.61 -6.48 9.41
CA LEU A 70 9.65 -6.43 8.31
C LEU A 70 10.35 -6.46 6.95
N SER A 71 11.52 -5.83 6.83
CA SER A 71 12.29 -5.86 5.57
C SER A 71 12.90 -7.24 5.30
N ALA A 72 13.24 -8.01 6.34
CA ALA A 72 13.70 -9.38 6.20
C ALA A 72 12.59 -10.34 5.74
N GLU A 73 11.37 -10.12 6.21
CA GLU A 73 10.22 -10.99 5.93
C GLU A 73 9.49 -10.62 4.63
N TYR A 74 9.23 -9.33 4.42
CA TYR A 74 8.40 -8.81 3.32
C TYR A 74 9.19 -8.04 2.26
N GLY A 75 10.47 -7.75 2.50
CA GLY A 75 11.32 -7.04 1.55
C GLY A 75 11.14 -5.52 1.56
N LYS A 76 11.18 -4.92 0.37
CA LYS A 76 11.18 -3.45 0.21
C LYS A 76 9.83 -2.86 0.63
N GLY A 77 9.86 -1.67 1.22
CA GLY A 77 8.65 -0.94 1.63
C GLY A 77 8.54 -0.67 3.13
N PHE A 78 9.37 -1.33 3.95
CA PHE A 78 9.34 -1.21 5.41
C PHE A 78 10.61 -0.57 5.98
N SER A 79 11.17 0.44 5.30
CA SER A 79 12.29 1.20 5.84
C SER A 79 11.88 1.96 7.12
N PRO A 80 12.84 2.39 7.96
CA PRO A 80 12.50 3.15 9.17
C PRO A 80 11.75 4.44 8.84
N GLN A 81 12.08 5.06 7.69
CA GLN A 81 11.39 6.25 7.19
C GLN A 81 9.94 5.96 6.79
N ASN A 82 9.68 4.83 6.13
CA ASN A 82 8.33 4.46 5.75
C ASN A 82 7.46 4.19 6.99
N LEU A 83 8.00 3.48 7.99
CA LEU A 83 7.29 3.25 9.25
C LEU A 83 7.02 4.56 9.99
N TRP A 84 7.96 5.51 9.97
CA TRP A 84 7.72 6.84 10.50
C TRP A 84 6.63 7.58 9.73
N ASN A 85 6.58 7.47 8.39
CA ASN A 85 5.51 8.06 7.57
C ASN A 85 4.15 7.43 7.91
N PHE A 86 4.07 6.11 8.09
CA PHE A 86 2.83 5.43 8.49
C PHE A 86 2.34 5.92 9.85
N ARG A 87 3.26 6.07 10.81
CA ARG A 87 2.98 6.68 12.12
C ARG A 87 2.42 8.09 11.98
N GLN A 88 3.06 8.97 11.18
CA GLN A 88 2.52 10.32 10.94
C GLN A 88 1.16 10.29 10.27
N PHE A 89 0.98 9.41 9.28
CA PHE A 89 -0.28 9.28 8.57
C PHE A 89 -1.45 8.99 9.51
N TYR A 90 -1.27 8.10 10.49
CA TYR A 90 -2.30 7.86 11.50
C TYR A 90 -2.52 9.07 12.43
N LEU A 91 -1.46 9.77 12.83
CA LEU A 91 -1.57 10.96 13.69
C LEU A 91 -2.29 12.12 12.99
N GLU A 92 -2.04 12.33 11.70
CA GLU A 92 -2.66 13.39 10.90
C GLU A 92 -4.10 13.04 10.51
N PHE A 93 -4.39 11.75 10.28
CA PHE A 93 -5.70 11.27 9.85
C PHE A 93 -6.24 10.17 10.78
N PRO A 94 -6.57 10.46 12.04
CA PRO A 94 -7.02 9.44 13.01
C PRO A 94 -8.37 8.81 12.66
N ILE A 95 -9.10 9.37 11.69
CA ILE A 95 -10.29 8.78 11.09
C ILE A 95 -9.97 8.51 9.63
N LEU A 96 -9.80 7.24 9.25
CA LEU A 96 -9.42 6.89 7.88
C LEU A 96 -10.37 7.51 6.83
N SER A 97 -11.68 7.56 7.09
CA SER A 97 -12.67 8.11 6.14
C SER A 97 -12.51 9.59 5.81
N THR A 98 -11.78 10.39 6.60
CA THR A 98 -11.51 11.79 6.24
C THR A 98 -10.43 11.93 5.17
N ALA A 99 -9.50 10.98 5.05
CA ALA A 99 -8.49 10.97 3.99
C ALA A 99 -9.05 10.64 2.59
N TRP A 100 -10.28 10.09 2.51
CA TRP A 100 -10.93 9.69 1.26
C TRP A 100 -11.94 10.71 0.72
N ARG A 101 -12.18 11.82 1.44
CA ARG A 101 -13.27 12.77 1.15
C ARG A 101 -12.84 14.07 0.46
N GLU A 102 -11.59 14.21 0.05
CA GLU A 102 -11.08 15.35 -0.72
C GLU A 102 -10.66 14.90 -2.13
#